data_AF-A0A952P7Q3-F1
#
_entry.id   AF-A0A952P7Q3-F1
#
_cell.length_a   1.000
_cell.length_b   1.000
_cell.length_c   1.000
_cell.angle_alpha   90.00
_cell.angle_beta   90.00
_cell.angle_gamma   90.00
#
_symmetry.space_group_name_H-M   'P 1'
#
loop_
_entity.id
_entity.type
_entity.pdbx_description
1 polymer ?
#
loop_
_entity_poly.entity_id
_entity_poly.type
_entity_poly.pdbx_seq_one_letter_code
_entity_poly.pdbx_strand_id
1 'polypeptide(L)'
;MKYFFILVVFLTSFYSGDASVLLTGEFLEYNVTYLGVSIANVKIYNDGWTNHGKRSVVKVRANIFTYSHIPMINAKVRMESLIDRGGIYSHEYVRNISLRNNPWEYQKIEFNYSQNLLKNNKWINNKKTSSINLEFEPTYRIHDALGLFFKARFAATPGNSSKILTYLDESPFYTNINFSSKKELIYVGGVSGKVRSVYGKGNADWQKQFGITGEFEGWFSDDSARIPLKGKLDFIVGKLSIELVKYQRDGWQVPR
;
A
#
# COMPACT_ATOMS: atom_id res chain seq x y z
N MET A 1 -2.87 -2.22 -66.61
CA MET A 1 -3.04 -1.33 -65.44
C MET A 1 -4.34 -1.73 -64.75
N LYS A 2 -4.42 -2.72 -63.85
CA LYS A 2 -3.70 -2.96 -62.58
C LYS A 2 -3.62 -1.70 -61.70
N TYR A 3 -4.71 -1.40 -60.99
CA TYR A 3 -4.61 -0.77 -59.68
C TYR A 3 -5.43 -1.58 -58.68
N PHE A 4 -4.70 -1.98 -57.64
CA PHE A 4 -4.98 -2.99 -56.63
C PHE A 4 -5.49 -2.22 -55.41
N PHE A 5 -6.72 -2.48 -54.98
CA PHE A 5 -7.27 -1.87 -53.76
C PHE A 5 -6.65 -2.59 -52.55
N ILE A 6 -5.66 -1.98 -51.90
CA ILE A 6 -5.09 -2.50 -50.65
C ILE A 6 -6.00 -2.06 -49.51
N LEU A 7 -6.76 -3.02 -48.97
CA LEU A 7 -7.45 -2.90 -47.70
C LEU A 7 -6.40 -3.00 -46.58
N VAL A 8 -6.00 -1.87 -46.00
CA VAL A 8 -5.14 -1.84 -44.81
C VAL A 8 -6.00 -2.18 -43.60
N VAL A 9 -5.98 -3.45 -43.21
CA VAL A 9 -6.50 -3.89 -41.91
C VAL A 9 -5.53 -3.40 -40.85
N PHE A 10 -5.90 -2.35 -40.12
CA PHE A 10 -5.27 -2.03 -38.84
C PHE A 10 -5.64 -3.16 -37.86
N LEU A 11 -4.79 -4.18 -37.77
CA LEU A 11 -4.73 -5.04 -36.60
C LEU A 11 -4.25 -4.17 -35.44
N THR A 12 -5.19 -3.57 -34.72
CA THR A 12 -4.90 -3.08 -33.37
C THR A 12 -4.50 -4.30 -32.55
N SER A 13 -3.20 -4.48 -32.35
CA SER A 13 -2.70 -5.36 -31.30
C SER A 13 -3.36 -4.90 -30.01
N PHE A 14 -4.32 -5.69 -29.51
CA PHE A 14 -4.73 -5.58 -28.12
C PHE A 14 -3.46 -5.84 -27.32
N TYR A 15 -2.83 -4.76 -26.86
CA TYR A 15 -1.82 -4.83 -25.83
C TYR A 15 -2.54 -5.40 -24.61
N SER A 16 -2.52 -6.73 -24.42
CA SER A 16 -2.69 -7.30 -23.10
C SER A 16 -1.40 -6.97 -22.35
N GLY A 17 -1.24 -5.69 -21.99
CA GLY A 17 -0.15 -5.25 -21.14
C GLY A 17 -0.24 -6.05 -19.85
N ASP A 18 0.79 -6.83 -19.58
CA ASP A 18 0.88 -7.56 -18.33
C ASP A 18 0.74 -6.55 -17.19
N ALA A 19 -0.31 -6.69 -16.37
CA ALA A 19 -0.75 -5.64 -15.48
C ALA A 19 0.23 -5.51 -14.30
N SER A 20 1.25 -4.67 -14.41
CA SER A 20 2.24 -4.44 -13.34
C SER A 20 1.59 -3.92 -12.05
N VAL A 21 2.03 -4.38 -10.87
CA VAL A 21 1.60 -3.89 -9.55
C VAL A 21 1.58 -2.36 -9.46
N LEU A 22 2.53 -1.68 -10.12
CA LEU A 22 2.62 -0.22 -10.16
C LEU A 22 2.00 0.34 -11.45
N LEU A 23 0.67 0.34 -11.55
CA LEU A 23 -0.04 0.96 -12.66
C LEU A 23 -0.39 2.42 -12.36
N THR A 24 0.08 3.33 -13.20
CA THR A 24 -0.26 4.77 -13.11
C THR A 24 -1.77 4.97 -13.24
N GLY A 25 -2.34 5.83 -12.41
CA GLY A 25 -3.78 6.10 -12.37
C GLY A 25 -4.60 5.07 -11.59
N GLU A 26 -3.98 4.02 -11.05
CA GLU A 26 -4.68 3.06 -10.20
C GLU A 26 -5.25 3.74 -8.95
N PHE A 27 -6.52 3.46 -8.67
CA PHE A 27 -7.20 3.86 -7.45
C PHE A 27 -7.85 2.62 -6.80
N LEU A 28 -7.62 2.47 -5.49
CA LEU A 28 -8.19 1.39 -4.69
C LEU A 28 -8.85 2.00 -3.45
N GLU A 29 -10.10 1.66 -3.19
CA GLU A 29 -10.84 2.09 -2.01
C GLU A 29 -11.28 0.89 -1.18
N TYR A 30 -11.01 1.00 0.10
CA TYR A 30 -11.24 -0.02 1.10
C TYR A 30 -12.17 0.50 2.19
N ASN A 31 -13.06 -0.37 2.66
CA ASN A 31 -13.81 -0.15 3.88
C ASN A 31 -13.14 -0.89 5.03
N VAL A 32 -13.02 -0.22 6.17
CA VAL A 32 -12.48 -0.78 7.41
C VAL A 32 -13.64 -1.01 8.37
N THR A 33 -13.74 -2.22 8.86
CA THR A 33 -14.80 -2.68 9.76
C THR A 33 -14.20 -3.20 11.05
N TYR A 34 -14.83 -2.86 12.17
CA TYR A 34 -14.51 -3.37 13.50
C TYR A 34 -15.78 -3.90 14.15
N LEU A 35 -15.77 -5.17 14.61
CA LEU A 35 -16.94 -5.83 15.21
C LEU A 35 -18.23 -5.68 14.36
N GLY A 36 -18.10 -5.78 13.03
CA GLY A 36 -19.22 -5.65 12.09
C GLY A 36 -19.64 -4.21 11.77
N VAL A 37 -19.11 -3.21 12.46
CA VAL A 37 -19.40 -1.79 12.20
C VAL A 37 -18.34 -1.19 11.29
N SER A 38 -18.77 -0.52 10.22
CA SER A 38 -17.86 0.22 9.34
C SER A 38 -17.33 1.46 10.07
N ILE A 39 -16.02 1.56 10.24
CA ILE A 39 -15.36 2.59 11.05
C ILE A 39 -14.54 3.61 10.26
N ALA A 40 -14.01 3.21 9.10
CA ALA A 40 -13.17 4.08 8.30
C ALA A 40 -13.16 3.67 6.83
N ASN A 41 -12.72 4.57 5.97
CA ASN A 41 -12.38 4.27 4.59
C ASN A 41 -10.90 4.59 4.33
N VAL A 42 -10.25 3.75 3.52
CA VAL A 42 -8.87 3.94 3.05
C VAL A 42 -8.92 4.06 1.53
N LYS A 43 -8.34 5.14 1.00
CA LYS A 43 -8.23 5.40 -0.44
C LYS A 43 -6.77 5.44 -0.82
N ILE A 44 -6.34 4.60 -1.74
CA ILE A 44 -4.96 4.50 -2.21
C ILE A 44 -4.92 4.90 -3.68
N TYR A 45 -3.91 5.67 -4.05
CA TYR A 45 -3.70 6.20 -5.39
C TYR A 45 -2.27 5.91 -5.84
N ASN A 46 -2.12 5.52 -7.10
CA ASN A 46 -0.85 5.54 -7.82
C ASN A 46 -0.85 6.71 -8.80
N ASP A 47 -0.16 7.80 -8.45
CA ASP A 47 -0.11 9.02 -9.29
C ASP A 47 0.82 8.85 -10.50
N GLY A 48 1.57 7.75 -10.55
CA GLY A 48 2.52 7.44 -11.60
C GLY A 48 3.92 7.96 -11.35
N TRP A 49 4.66 8.07 -12.45
CA TRP A 49 6.09 8.37 -12.43
C TRP A 49 6.37 9.85 -12.18
N THR A 50 7.34 10.12 -11.31
CA THR A 50 7.87 11.46 -11.07
C THR A 50 9.40 11.41 -10.88
N ASN A 51 10.02 12.57 -10.76
CA ASN A 51 11.45 12.69 -10.49
C ASN A 51 11.70 13.05 -9.02
N HIS A 52 12.67 12.37 -8.42
CA HIS A 52 13.24 12.71 -7.12
C HIS A 52 14.76 12.90 -7.30
N GLY A 53 15.16 14.17 -7.43
CA GLY A 53 16.50 14.51 -7.92
C GLY A 53 16.71 13.99 -9.33
N LYS A 54 17.73 13.13 -9.52
CA LYS A 54 18.04 12.48 -10.81
C LYS A 54 17.37 11.12 -11.00
N ARG A 55 16.55 10.66 -10.04
CA ARG A 55 15.92 9.33 -10.06
C ARG A 55 14.47 9.43 -10.49
N SER A 56 14.04 8.46 -11.30
CA SER A 56 12.63 8.26 -11.63
C SER A 56 11.99 7.30 -10.62
N VAL A 57 10.96 7.78 -9.94
CA VAL A 57 10.28 7.11 -8.82
C VAL A 57 8.77 7.10 -9.06
N VAL A 58 8.03 6.21 -8.40
CA VAL A 58 6.55 6.24 -8.40
C VAL A 58 6.07 7.05 -7.22
N LYS A 59 5.17 8.00 -7.46
CA LYS A 59 4.43 8.69 -6.40
C LYS A 59 3.16 7.93 -6.08
N VAL A 60 2.98 7.57 -4.82
CA VAL A 60 1.75 6.94 -4.31
C VAL A 60 1.20 7.75 -3.15
N ARG A 61 -0.12 7.71 -2.98
CA ARG A 61 -0.79 8.42 -1.90
C ARG A 61 -1.82 7.54 -1.23
N ALA A 62 -2.10 7.81 0.03
CA ALA A 62 -3.27 7.27 0.69
C ALA A 62 -3.98 8.32 1.54
N ASN A 63 -5.30 8.22 1.60
CA ASN A 63 -6.12 8.98 2.52
C ASN A 63 -6.92 8.02 3.40
N ILE A 64 -6.90 8.23 4.70
CA ILE A 64 -7.68 7.47 5.68
C ILE A 64 -8.61 8.44 6.39
N PHE A 65 -9.90 8.11 6.44
CA PHE A 65 -10.88 8.88 7.18
C PHE A 65 -11.74 7.96 8.03
N THR A 66 -11.93 8.29 9.30
CA THR A 66 -12.94 7.62 10.11
C THR A 66 -14.30 8.22 9.86
N TYR A 67 -15.35 7.40 9.88
CA TYR A 67 -16.69 7.89 9.63
C TYR A 67 -17.21 8.73 10.80
N SER A 68 -18.04 9.74 10.50
CA SER A 68 -18.54 10.70 11.50
C SER A 68 -19.41 10.07 12.58
N HIS A 69 -20.04 8.93 12.31
CA HIS A 69 -20.87 8.19 13.28
C HIS A 69 -20.06 7.37 14.28
N ILE A 70 -18.73 7.28 14.14
CA ILE A 70 -17.88 6.59 15.10
C ILE A 70 -17.58 7.53 16.27
N PRO A 71 -18.10 7.25 17.48
CA PRO A 71 -17.82 8.09 18.64
C PRO A 71 -16.32 8.05 18.96
N MET A 72 -15.82 9.14 19.53
CA MET A 72 -14.44 9.28 20.06
C MET A 72 -13.30 9.22 19.03
N ILE A 73 -13.50 8.73 17.80
CA ILE A 73 -12.46 8.64 16.77
C ILE A 73 -12.82 9.53 15.57
N ASN A 74 -12.11 10.65 15.39
CA ASN A 74 -12.13 11.43 14.15
C ASN A 74 -10.70 11.55 13.64
N ALA A 75 -10.29 10.65 12.76
CA ALA A 75 -8.97 10.65 12.16
C ALA A 75 -9.08 11.04 10.69
N LYS A 76 -8.27 12.02 10.30
CA LYS A 76 -8.00 12.36 8.90
C LYS A 76 -6.51 12.22 8.66
N VAL A 77 -6.13 11.20 7.92
CA VAL A 77 -4.74 10.91 7.59
C VAL A 77 -4.53 11.07 6.10
N ARG A 78 -3.48 11.77 5.71
CA ARG A 78 -2.97 11.82 4.34
C ARG A 78 -1.52 11.38 4.34
N MET A 79 -1.20 10.43 3.48
CA MET A 79 0.14 9.89 3.31
C MET A 79 0.55 10.00 1.86
N GLU A 80 1.81 10.30 1.62
CA GLU A 80 2.44 10.24 0.30
C GLU A 80 3.80 9.55 0.41
N SER A 81 4.13 8.72 -0.57
CA SER A 81 5.45 8.10 -0.66
C SER A 81 6.00 8.19 -2.08
N LEU A 82 7.31 8.34 -2.16
CA LEU A 82 8.09 8.16 -3.38
C LEU A 82 8.78 6.81 -3.28
N ILE A 83 8.43 5.88 -4.15
CA ILE A 83 8.90 4.48 -4.12
C ILE A 83 9.74 4.23 -5.38
N ASP A 84 10.78 3.38 -5.29
CA ASP A 84 11.56 3.02 -6.47
C ASP A 84 10.73 2.23 -7.52
N ARG A 85 11.27 2.11 -8.73
CA ARG A 85 10.60 1.47 -9.88
C ARG A 85 10.14 0.04 -9.65
N GLY A 86 10.86 -0.74 -8.84
CA GLY A 86 10.54 -2.12 -8.54
C GLY A 86 9.69 -2.31 -7.28
N GLY A 87 9.30 -1.22 -6.58
CA GLY A 87 8.64 -1.32 -5.28
C GLY A 87 9.50 -2.00 -4.21
N ILE A 88 10.82 -1.92 -4.36
CA ILE A 88 11.85 -2.54 -3.53
C ILE A 88 12.11 -1.70 -2.27
N TYR A 89 11.95 -0.37 -2.31
CA TYR A 89 12.14 0.51 -1.15
C TYR A 89 11.62 1.94 -1.37
N SER A 90 11.58 2.71 -0.28
CA SER A 90 11.08 4.09 -0.24
C SER A 90 12.22 5.13 -0.33
N HIS A 91 11.96 6.27 -0.96
CA HIS A 91 12.89 7.40 -1.05
C HIS A 91 12.46 8.58 -0.19
N GLU A 92 11.17 8.85 -0.11
CA GLU A 92 10.59 9.89 0.72
C GLU A 92 9.20 9.45 1.17
N TYR A 93 8.84 9.79 2.40
CA TYR A 93 7.52 9.60 2.96
C TYR A 93 7.06 10.85 3.68
N VAL A 94 5.79 11.19 3.49
CA VAL A 94 5.13 12.31 4.15
C VAL A 94 3.81 11.83 4.75
N ARG A 95 3.55 12.20 6.00
CA ARG A 95 2.26 11.97 6.68
C ARG A 95 1.74 13.27 7.26
N ASN A 96 0.46 13.54 7.03
CA ASN A 96 -0.33 14.52 7.77
C ASN A 96 -1.43 13.79 8.53
N ILE A 97 -1.54 14.02 9.83
CA ILE A 97 -2.60 13.46 10.66
C ILE A 97 -3.30 14.56 11.45
N SER A 98 -4.62 14.51 11.44
CA SER A 98 -5.49 15.28 12.30
C SER A 98 -6.38 14.30 13.06
N LEU A 99 -6.27 14.32 14.39
CA LEU A 99 -7.13 13.56 15.28
C LEU A 99 -8.07 14.53 16.02
N ARG A 100 -9.24 14.06 16.43
CA ARG A 100 -10.17 14.82 17.28
C ARG A 100 -9.41 15.43 18.46
N ASN A 101 -9.57 16.74 18.66
CA ASN A 101 -8.98 17.51 19.77
C ASN A 101 -7.45 17.49 19.84
N ASN A 102 -6.75 16.98 18.81
CA ASN A 102 -5.31 17.02 18.74
C ASN A 102 -4.85 18.00 17.66
N PRO A 103 -3.68 18.64 17.86
CA PRO A 103 -3.08 19.49 16.84
C PRO A 103 -2.74 18.69 15.59
N TRP A 104 -2.60 19.39 14.46
CA TRP A 104 -2.12 18.78 13.23
C TRP A 104 -0.67 18.34 13.43
N GLU A 105 -0.41 17.07 13.15
CA GLU A 105 0.93 16.52 13.10
C GLU A 105 1.31 16.27 11.65
N TYR A 106 2.51 16.73 11.30
CA TYR A 106 3.16 16.48 10.02
C TYR A 106 4.45 15.72 10.27
N GLN A 107 4.72 14.70 9.47
CA GLN A 107 5.94 13.93 9.47
C GLN A 107 6.53 13.87 8.07
N LYS A 108 7.85 14.03 7.97
CA LYS A 108 8.62 13.80 6.75
C LYS A 108 9.79 12.86 7.04
N ILE A 109 9.91 11.79 6.26
CA ILE A 109 11.04 10.87 6.29
C ILE A 109 11.74 10.89 4.92
N GLU A 110 13.05 11.04 4.93
CA GLU A 110 13.92 11.06 3.75
C GLU A 110 14.94 9.92 3.85
N PHE A 111 15.02 9.08 2.82
CA PHE A 111 15.89 7.90 2.79
C PHE A 111 17.07 8.14 1.83
N ASN A 112 18.25 8.42 2.40
CA ASN A 112 19.48 8.67 1.65
C ASN A 112 20.38 7.43 1.62
N TYR A 113 20.15 6.55 0.65
CA TYR A 113 20.94 5.33 0.45
C TYR A 113 22.39 5.56 0.00
N SER A 114 22.74 6.73 -0.54
CA SER A 114 24.16 7.03 -0.85
C SER A 114 24.97 7.32 0.41
N GLN A 115 24.32 7.77 1.48
CA GLN A 115 24.92 8.06 2.77
C GLN A 115 24.53 7.05 3.85
N ASN A 116 23.72 6.04 3.49
CA ASN A 116 23.08 5.09 4.39
C ASN A 116 22.41 5.74 5.60
N LEU A 117 21.71 6.85 5.35
CA LEU A 117 21.13 7.69 6.37
C LEU A 117 19.63 7.91 6.11
N LEU A 118 18.83 7.74 7.16
CA LEU A 118 17.43 8.13 7.22
C LEU A 118 17.30 9.39 8.05
N LYS A 119 16.59 10.39 7.53
CA LYS A 119 16.25 11.62 8.26
C LYS A 119 14.75 11.69 8.47
N ASN A 120 14.31 11.76 9.72
CA ASN A 120 12.92 11.82 10.10
C ASN A 120 12.66 13.08 10.90
N ASN A 121 11.71 13.89 10.44
CA ASN A 121 11.33 15.13 11.09
C ASN A 121 9.83 15.10 11.37
N LYS A 122 9.44 15.57 12.56
CA LYS A 122 8.04 15.77 12.92
C LYS A 122 7.77 17.21 13.32
N TRP A 123 6.57 17.66 13.03
CA TRP A 123 6.06 18.98 13.37
C TRP A 123 4.66 18.85 13.95
N ILE A 124 4.38 19.66 14.96
CA ILE A 124 3.05 19.82 15.54
C ILE A 124 2.70 21.29 15.45
N ASN A 125 1.56 21.64 14.83
CA ASN A 125 1.17 23.03 14.56
C ASN A 125 2.31 23.85 13.91
N ASN A 126 2.95 23.28 12.88
CA ASN A 126 4.08 23.87 12.15
C ASN A 126 5.37 24.10 12.98
N LYS A 127 5.39 23.75 14.26
CA LYS A 127 6.59 23.78 15.09
C LYS A 127 7.28 22.43 15.02
N LYS A 128 8.56 22.40 14.66
CA LYS A 128 9.35 21.16 14.64
C LYS A 128 9.47 20.62 16.07
N THR A 129 9.06 19.38 16.28
CA THR A 129 9.06 18.70 17.58
C THR A 129 10.06 17.55 17.67
N SER A 130 10.42 16.94 16.54
CA SER A 130 11.38 15.83 16.48
C SER A 130 12.25 15.94 15.22
N SER A 131 13.50 15.49 15.34
CA SER A 131 14.49 15.41 14.26
C SER A 131 15.44 14.26 14.55
N ILE A 132 15.25 13.12 13.88
CA ILE A 132 16.05 11.92 14.06
C ILE A 132 16.85 11.70 12.78
N ASN A 133 18.15 11.45 12.95
CA ASN A 133 19.02 10.89 11.93
C ASN A 133 19.34 9.46 12.37
N LEU A 134 19.05 8.49 11.51
CA LEU A 134 19.32 7.08 11.77
C LEU A 134 20.20 6.54 10.64
N GLU A 135 21.41 6.10 11.00
CA GLU A 135 22.27 5.35 10.08
C GLU A 135 21.74 3.91 9.94
N PHE A 136 21.94 3.32 8.77
CA PHE A 136 21.53 1.95 8.48
C PHE A 136 22.56 1.21 7.64
N GLU A 137 22.46 -0.11 7.55
CA GLU A 137 23.38 -0.92 6.75
C GLU A 137 23.22 -0.67 5.25
N PRO A 138 24.29 -0.58 4.44
CA PRO A 138 24.19 -0.28 3.00
C PRO A 138 23.31 -1.24 2.19
N THR A 139 23.16 -2.47 2.68
CA THR A 139 22.32 -3.50 2.06
C THR A 139 20.83 -3.33 2.36
N TYR A 140 20.47 -2.51 3.36
CA TYR A 140 19.09 -2.36 3.78
C TYR A 140 18.26 -1.63 2.75
N ARG A 141 17.03 -2.14 2.57
CA ARG A 141 15.99 -1.61 1.70
C ARG A 141 14.78 -1.40 2.59
N ILE A 142 14.57 -0.13 2.93
CA ILE A 142 13.62 0.29 3.97
C ILE A 142 12.35 0.77 3.29
N HIS A 143 11.21 0.33 3.82
CA HIS A 143 9.89 0.78 3.39
C HIS A 143 9.28 1.73 4.42
N ASP A 144 8.50 2.68 3.95
CA ASP A 144 7.49 3.36 4.77
C ASP A 144 6.14 2.60 4.74
N ALA A 145 5.08 3.17 5.30
CA ALA A 145 3.75 2.55 5.35
C ALA A 145 3.17 2.21 3.95
N LEU A 146 3.27 3.10 2.96
CA LEU A 146 2.80 2.82 1.60
C LEU A 146 3.82 1.95 0.85
N GLY A 147 5.11 2.14 1.11
CA GLY A 147 6.16 1.24 0.63
C GLY A 147 5.88 -0.22 1.01
N LEU A 148 5.47 -0.47 2.26
CA LEU A 148 5.11 -1.80 2.76
C LEU A 148 3.87 -2.35 2.05
N PHE A 149 2.84 -1.51 1.84
CA PHE A 149 1.64 -1.90 1.10
C PHE A 149 1.97 -2.43 -0.31
N PHE A 150 2.76 -1.67 -1.09
CA PHE A 150 3.16 -2.11 -2.42
C PHE A 150 4.14 -3.28 -2.41
N LYS A 151 5.06 -3.33 -1.45
CA LYS A 151 5.98 -4.47 -1.30
C LYS A 151 5.24 -5.77 -1.01
N ALA A 152 4.21 -5.73 -0.15
CA ALA A 152 3.36 -6.89 0.12
C ALA A 152 2.66 -7.37 -1.17
N ARG A 153 2.19 -6.45 -2.03
CA ARG A 153 1.64 -6.81 -3.35
C ARG A 153 2.67 -7.48 -4.24
N PHE A 154 3.88 -6.94 -4.34
CA PHE A 154 4.96 -7.59 -5.09
C PHE A 154 5.29 -8.98 -4.55
N ALA A 155 5.23 -9.16 -3.23
CA ALA A 155 5.50 -10.43 -2.58
C ALA A 155 4.36 -11.45 -2.69
N ALA A 156 3.14 -11.03 -3.05
CA ALA A 156 1.93 -11.86 -3.12
C ALA A 156 1.93 -12.83 -4.32
N THR A 157 2.92 -13.73 -4.32
CA THR A 157 3.09 -14.83 -5.26
C THR A 157 2.91 -16.14 -4.50
N PRO A 158 2.23 -17.15 -5.04
CA PRO A 158 1.98 -18.41 -4.34
C PRO A 158 3.27 -19.05 -3.79
N GLY A 159 3.25 -19.43 -2.51
CA GLY A 159 4.37 -20.08 -1.82
C GLY A 159 5.53 -19.15 -1.45
N ASN A 160 5.47 -17.86 -1.78
CA ASN A 160 6.54 -16.93 -1.46
C ASN A 160 6.53 -16.54 0.03
N SER A 161 7.70 -16.20 0.55
CA SER A 161 7.86 -15.61 1.89
C SER A 161 8.70 -14.34 1.79
N SER A 162 8.45 -13.37 2.64
CA SER A 162 9.19 -12.11 2.64
C SER A 162 9.33 -11.54 4.04
N LYS A 163 10.55 -11.11 4.35
CA LYS A 163 10.88 -10.29 5.51
C LYS A 163 11.15 -8.87 5.04
N ILE A 164 10.34 -7.93 5.49
CA ILE A 164 10.30 -6.56 4.98
C ILE A 164 10.71 -5.62 6.12
N LEU A 165 11.80 -4.90 5.93
CA LEU A 165 12.23 -3.84 6.85
C LEU A 165 11.41 -2.59 6.60
N THR A 166 10.69 -2.13 7.61
CA THR A 166 9.83 -0.95 7.55
C THR A 166 10.26 0.03 8.62
N TYR A 167 10.32 1.31 8.30
CA TYR A 167 10.50 2.37 9.29
C TYR A 167 9.18 3.10 9.48
N LEU A 168 8.61 2.99 10.67
CA LEU A 168 7.33 3.58 11.02
C LEU A 168 7.49 4.48 12.23
N ASP A 169 6.93 5.68 12.12
CA ASP A 169 6.97 6.69 13.16
C ASP A 169 8.41 7.09 13.53
N GLU A 170 9.07 6.47 14.50
CA GLU A 170 10.46 6.77 14.87
C GLU A 170 11.37 5.53 14.94
N SER A 171 10.85 4.35 14.59
CA SER A 171 11.53 3.08 14.81
C SER A 171 11.48 2.17 13.59
N PRO A 172 12.56 1.38 13.34
CA PRO A 172 12.54 0.30 12.37
C PRO A 172 11.86 -0.95 12.95
N PHE A 173 11.15 -1.67 12.09
CA PHE A 173 10.44 -2.91 12.41
C PHE A 173 10.56 -3.89 11.25
N TYR A 174 10.56 -5.19 11.54
CA TYR A 174 10.36 -6.18 10.51
C TYR A 174 8.89 -6.59 10.41
N THR A 175 8.47 -6.83 9.18
CA THR A 175 7.20 -7.49 8.87
C THR A 175 7.53 -8.77 8.12
N ASN A 176 7.09 -9.90 8.66
CA ASN A 176 7.23 -11.21 8.02
C ASN A 176 5.89 -11.60 7.42
N ILE A 177 5.87 -11.96 6.14
CA ILE A 177 4.66 -12.41 5.44
C ILE A 177 4.95 -13.71 4.68
N ASN A 178 4.05 -14.67 4.82
CA ASN A 178 4.12 -15.97 4.15
C ASN A 178 2.85 -16.17 3.33
N PHE A 179 3.02 -16.43 2.04
CA PHE A 179 1.93 -16.69 1.11
C PHE A 179 1.72 -18.18 0.92
N SER A 180 0.45 -18.59 0.94
CA SER A 180 0.03 -19.94 0.64
C SER A 180 0.42 -20.31 -0.80
N SER A 181 0.79 -21.57 -1.02
CA SER A 181 0.91 -22.11 -2.38
C SER A 181 -0.46 -22.41 -3.01
N LYS A 182 -1.51 -22.46 -2.21
CA LYS A 182 -2.88 -22.71 -2.66
C LYS A 182 -3.58 -21.41 -3.03
N LYS A 183 -4.44 -21.52 -4.05
CA LYS A 183 -5.31 -20.45 -4.52
C LYS A 183 -6.71 -20.66 -3.95
N GLU A 184 -7.38 -19.58 -3.61
CA GLU A 184 -8.72 -19.60 -3.00
C GLU A 184 -9.68 -18.71 -3.77
N LEU A 185 -10.95 -19.13 -3.88
CA LEU A 185 -12.03 -18.31 -4.43
C LEU A 185 -12.79 -17.63 -3.30
N ILE A 186 -12.69 -16.30 -3.21
CA ILE A 186 -13.31 -15.52 -2.14
C ILE A 186 -14.32 -14.51 -2.68
N TYR A 187 -15.30 -14.14 -1.84
CA TYR A 187 -16.16 -12.99 -2.11
C TYR A 187 -15.51 -11.71 -1.56
N VAL A 188 -15.66 -10.62 -2.30
CA VAL A 188 -15.09 -9.31 -1.99
C VAL A 188 -16.14 -8.26 -2.34
N GLY A 189 -16.50 -7.37 -1.41
CA GLY A 189 -17.62 -6.45 -1.60
C GLY A 189 -17.55 -5.59 -2.87
N GLY A 190 -16.35 -5.16 -3.27
CA GLY A 190 -16.15 -4.31 -4.44
C GLY A 190 -16.13 -5.02 -5.80
N VAL A 191 -16.37 -6.34 -5.84
CA VAL A 191 -16.27 -7.14 -7.06
C VAL A 191 -17.46 -8.10 -7.15
N SER A 192 -18.12 -8.16 -8.30
CA SER A 192 -19.22 -9.11 -8.52
C SER A 192 -18.68 -10.54 -8.52
N GLY A 193 -19.31 -11.50 -7.85
CA GLY A 193 -18.89 -12.92 -7.87
C GLY A 193 -17.59 -13.22 -7.11
N LYS A 194 -17.07 -14.46 -7.23
CA LYS A 194 -15.85 -14.89 -6.54
C LYS A 194 -14.59 -14.45 -7.28
N VAL A 195 -13.56 -14.08 -6.53
CA VAL A 195 -12.24 -13.68 -7.03
C VAL A 195 -11.21 -14.74 -6.65
N ARG A 196 -10.42 -15.20 -7.61
CA ARG A 196 -9.29 -16.10 -7.36
C ARG A 196 -8.17 -15.32 -6.69
N SER A 197 -7.68 -15.84 -5.58
CA SER A 197 -6.81 -15.11 -4.67
C SER A 197 -5.68 -15.95 -4.11
N VAL A 198 -4.61 -15.27 -3.70
CA VAL A 198 -3.49 -15.81 -2.94
C VAL A 198 -3.63 -15.32 -1.50
N TYR A 199 -3.74 -16.26 -0.57
CA TYR A 199 -3.77 -15.99 0.86
C TYR A 199 -2.36 -15.77 1.40
N GLY A 200 -2.19 -14.77 2.26
CA GLY A 200 -0.97 -14.50 3.00
C GLY A 200 -1.27 -14.27 4.48
N LYS A 201 -0.36 -14.70 5.34
CA LYS A 201 -0.40 -14.43 6.78
C LYS A 201 0.95 -13.94 7.26
N GLY A 202 0.96 -13.11 8.29
CA GLY A 202 2.19 -12.52 8.77
C GLY A 202 2.12 -12.02 10.18
N ASN A 203 3.29 -11.62 10.67
CA ASN A 203 3.44 -10.91 11.93
C ASN A 203 4.33 -9.69 11.70
N ALA A 204 4.03 -8.61 12.40
CA ALA A 204 4.82 -7.41 12.38
C ALA A 204 5.27 -7.00 13.79
N ASP A 205 6.54 -6.61 13.90
CA ASP A 205 7.21 -6.37 15.19
C ASP A 205 6.78 -5.05 15.85
N TRP A 206 5.84 -4.30 15.25
CA TRP A 206 5.35 -3.01 15.76
C TRP A 206 4.17 -3.12 16.75
N GLN A 207 4.09 -4.25 17.47
CA GLN A 207 2.96 -4.71 18.29
C GLN A 207 2.49 -3.76 19.41
N LYS A 208 3.25 -2.71 19.71
CA LYS A 208 2.96 -1.79 20.83
C LYS A 208 2.66 -0.36 20.41
N GLN A 209 3.06 0.06 19.20
CA GLN A 209 3.01 1.47 18.83
C GLN A 209 1.62 1.92 18.33
N PHE A 210 0.74 0.97 17.96
CA PHE A 210 -0.55 1.27 17.33
C PHE A 210 -1.73 0.40 17.84
N GLY A 211 -1.60 -0.25 19.00
CA GLY A 211 -2.66 -1.07 19.61
C GLY A 211 -2.98 -2.38 18.87
N ILE A 212 -2.06 -2.82 18.00
CA ILE A 212 -2.15 -3.99 17.14
C ILE A 212 -1.28 -5.09 17.71
N THR A 213 -1.79 -6.33 17.82
CA THR A 213 -1.02 -7.44 18.41
C THR A 213 0.09 -7.97 17.48
N GLY A 214 0.07 -7.55 16.21
CA GLY A 214 1.09 -7.82 15.21
C GLY A 214 0.70 -8.87 14.18
N GLU A 215 -0.26 -9.75 14.49
CA GLU A 215 -0.70 -10.77 13.55
C GLU A 215 -1.69 -10.22 12.53
N PHE A 216 -1.50 -10.61 11.28
CA PHE A 216 -2.35 -10.20 10.17
C PHE A 216 -2.50 -11.28 9.11
N GLU A 217 -3.58 -11.16 8.37
CA GLU A 217 -3.91 -12.00 7.23
C GLU A 217 -4.34 -11.12 6.05
N GLY A 218 -4.14 -11.59 4.83
CA GLY A 218 -4.53 -10.87 3.62
C GLY A 218 -4.79 -11.79 2.45
N TRP A 219 -5.67 -11.35 1.56
CA TRP A 219 -5.97 -12.01 0.29
C TRP A 219 -5.67 -11.02 -0.83
N PHE A 220 -4.95 -11.49 -1.84
CA PHE A 220 -4.53 -10.69 -2.99
C PHE A 220 -5.05 -11.36 -4.27
N SER A 221 -5.39 -10.61 -5.30
CA SER A 221 -5.80 -11.19 -6.59
C SER A 221 -4.70 -12.08 -7.16
N ASP A 222 -5.08 -13.26 -7.67
CA ASP A 222 -4.17 -14.21 -8.30
C ASP A 222 -3.97 -13.88 -9.79
N ASP A 223 -3.33 -12.74 -10.02
CA ASP A 223 -2.94 -12.19 -11.32
C ASP A 223 -1.69 -11.31 -11.18
N SER A 224 -1.25 -10.66 -12.26
CA SER A 224 -0.11 -9.74 -12.21
C SER A 224 -0.38 -8.44 -11.45
N ALA A 225 -1.65 -8.03 -11.30
CA ALA A 225 -2.03 -6.80 -10.59
C ALA A 225 -1.90 -6.94 -9.07
N ARG A 226 -2.11 -8.15 -8.54
CA ARG A 226 -1.98 -8.52 -7.12
C ARG A 226 -2.66 -7.50 -6.21
N ILE A 227 -3.89 -7.13 -6.56
CA ILE A 227 -4.69 -6.18 -5.81
C ILE A 227 -5.00 -6.80 -4.45
N PRO A 228 -4.69 -6.13 -3.33
CA PRO A 228 -5.17 -6.55 -2.02
C PRO A 228 -6.69 -6.49 -2.03
N LEU A 229 -7.33 -7.61 -1.79
CA LEU A 229 -8.78 -7.78 -1.82
C LEU A 229 -9.38 -7.66 -0.43
N LYS A 230 -8.72 -8.27 0.55
CA LYS A 230 -9.17 -8.34 1.93
C LYS A 230 -7.98 -8.44 2.88
N GLY A 231 -8.11 -7.89 4.07
CA GLY A 231 -7.13 -8.00 5.14
C GLY A 231 -7.82 -8.15 6.49
N LYS A 232 -7.15 -8.83 7.42
CA LYS A 232 -7.54 -8.90 8.83
C LYS A 232 -6.33 -8.55 9.68
N LEU A 233 -6.56 -7.76 10.71
CA LEU A 233 -5.52 -7.33 11.64
C LEU A 233 -6.02 -7.53 13.07
N ASP A 234 -5.23 -8.21 13.89
CA ASP A 234 -5.58 -8.44 15.28
C ASP A 234 -5.19 -7.22 16.13
N PHE A 235 -6.15 -6.74 16.92
CA PHE A 235 -5.98 -5.65 17.87
C PHE A 235 -6.05 -6.20 19.30
N ILE A 236 -5.57 -5.42 20.26
CA ILE A 236 -5.66 -5.76 21.69
C ILE A 236 -7.11 -6.11 22.07
N VAL A 237 -8.07 -5.42 21.46
CA VAL A 237 -9.50 -5.71 21.59
C VAL A 237 -10.04 -5.94 20.18
N GLY A 238 -10.40 -7.18 19.87
CA GLY A 238 -11.09 -7.56 18.62
C GLY A 238 -10.21 -7.59 17.37
N LYS A 239 -10.86 -7.66 16.21
CA LYS A 239 -10.21 -7.76 14.89
C LYS A 239 -10.71 -6.68 13.96
N LEU A 240 -9.80 -5.99 13.28
CA LEU A 240 -10.12 -5.14 12.14
C LEU A 240 -10.20 -5.98 10.87
N SER A 241 -11.21 -5.72 10.06
CA SER A 241 -11.32 -6.23 8.70
C SER A 241 -11.22 -5.07 7.72
N ILE A 242 -10.43 -5.24 6.67
CA ILE A 242 -10.25 -4.27 5.59
C ILE A 242 -10.67 -4.98 4.31
N GLU A 243 -11.57 -4.41 3.52
CA GLU A 243 -12.05 -5.07 2.30
C GLU A 243 -12.17 -4.06 1.16
N LEU A 244 -11.73 -4.48 -0.03
CA LEU A 244 -11.84 -3.68 -1.26
C LEU A 244 -13.33 -3.48 -1.58
N VAL A 245 -13.75 -2.23 -1.71
CA VAL A 245 -15.14 -1.86 -2.03
C VAL A 245 -15.27 -1.15 -3.38
N LYS A 246 -14.18 -0.56 -3.87
CA LYS A 246 -14.16 0.09 -5.19
C LYS A 246 -12.75 0.13 -5.74
N TYR A 247 -12.62 0.04 -7.05
CA TYR A 247 -11.35 0.15 -7.75
C TYR A 247 -11.53 0.89 -9.07
N GLN A 248 -10.45 1.50 -9.55
CA GLN A 248 -10.29 1.97 -10.93
C GLN A 248 -8.88 1.58 -11.36
N ARG A 249 -8.78 0.68 -12.32
CA ARG A 249 -7.52 0.15 -12.82
C ARG A 249 -7.69 -0.28 -14.26
N ASP A 250 -7.00 0.40 -15.18
CA ASP A 250 -7.11 0.13 -16.60
C ASP A 250 -6.63 -1.28 -16.94
N GLY A 251 -7.41 -1.99 -17.75
CA GLY A 251 -7.09 -3.34 -18.21
C GLY A 251 -7.19 -4.45 -17.15
N TRP A 252 -7.57 -4.15 -15.89
CA TRP A 252 -7.66 -5.20 -14.88
C TRP A 252 -8.90 -6.08 -15.09
N GLN A 253 -8.64 -7.34 -15.41
CA GLN A 253 -9.66 -8.38 -15.48
C GLN A 253 -9.61 -9.19 -14.18
N VAL A 254 -10.72 -9.15 -13.43
CA VAL A 254 -10.85 -9.87 -12.17
C VAL A 254 -10.61 -11.37 -12.40
N PRO A 255 -9.63 -12.00 -11.72
CA PRO A 255 -9.34 -13.40 -11.90
C PRO A 255 -10.45 -14.24 -11.26
N ARG A 256 -10.92 -15.27 -11.98
CA ARG A 256 -12.03 -16.14 -11.59
C ARG A 256 -11.57 -17.58 -11.36
#